data_AF-A0A7X7FJB0-F1
#
_entry.id   AF-A0A7X7FJB0-F1
#
_cell.length_a   1.000
_cell.length_b   1.000
_cell.length_c   1.000
_cell.angle_alpha   90.00
_cell.angle_beta   90.00
_cell.angle_gamma   90.00
#
_symmetry.space_group_name_H-M   'P 1'
#
loop_
_entity.id
_entity.type
_entity.pdbx_description
1 polymer ?
#
loop_
_entity_poly.entity_id
_entity_poly.type
_entity_poly.pdbx_seq_one_letter_code
_entity_poly.pdbx_strand_id
1 'polypeptide(L)'
;MNAPASGLTFRFRCLRCASVLEAPVAQAGGQARCPSCDAVFVVPQVDPMTGLALGGADPGDDGQYPAPVHAYAAAGHAAPQIVRLPDDSLVIECPNCRQQTDIKANNCPACGRPFTLEGSATSPDARSSATNVLVLGMISLPLLLLCGVGAIVGLIAVISGLQTIRQQPGDRRNREAIAGIILGALSCLIGLGVVLVEVFG
;
A
#
# COMPACT_ATOMS: atom_id res chain seq x y z
N MET A 1 -47.26 30.13 13.94
CA MET A 1 -45.95 30.05 13.27
C MET A 1 -45.05 29.20 14.18
N ASN A 2 -44.93 27.90 13.92
CA ASN A 2 -44.28 26.95 14.83
C ASN A 2 -42.78 26.88 14.52
N ALA A 3 -41.93 27.02 15.54
CA ALA A 3 -40.49 26.84 15.45
C ALA A 3 -40.15 25.36 15.17
N PRO A 4 -39.17 25.05 14.29
CA PRO A 4 -38.76 23.67 14.04
C PRO A 4 -37.95 23.11 15.22
N ALA A 5 -38.20 21.85 15.58
CA ALA A 5 -37.46 21.11 16.59
C ALA A 5 -36.01 20.85 16.13
N SER A 6 -35.15 21.85 16.29
CA SER A 6 -33.71 21.80 16.05
C SER A 6 -32.99 21.12 17.21
N GLY A 7 -32.36 19.95 16.98
CA GLY A 7 -31.35 19.46 17.93
C GLY A 7 -30.85 18.03 17.75
N LEU A 8 -31.62 17.11 17.16
CA LEU A 8 -31.20 15.72 17.04
C LEU A 8 -30.67 15.45 15.62
N THR A 9 -29.39 15.13 15.52
CA THR A 9 -28.75 14.61 14.30
C THR A 9 -28.46 13.13 14.45
N PHE A 10 -28.40 12.43 13.33
CA PHE A 10 -28.04 11.02 13.29
C PHE A 10 -27.10 10.76 12.11
N ARG A 11 -26.32 9.70 12.22
CA ARG A 11 -25.29 9.35 11.24
C ARG A 11 -25.68 8.11 10.44
N PHE A 12 -25.37 8.16 9.15
CA PHE A 12 -25.55 7.04 8.21
C PHE A 12 -24.45 7.07 7.16
N ARG A 13 -24.32 6.00 6.37
CA ARG A 13 -23.29 5.90 5.32
C ARG A 13 -23.90 6.03 3.93
N CYS A 14 -23.24 6.73 3.03
CA CYS A 14 -23.57 6.68 1.60
C CYS A 14 -23.15 5.32 1.03
N LEU A 15 -24.07 4.61 0.38
CA LEU A 15 -23.77 3.29 -0.20
C LEU A 15 -22.94 3.37 -1.49
N ARG A 16 -22.78 4.56 -2.09
CA ARG A 16 -21.94 4.76 -3.28
C ARG A 16 -20.45 4.89 -2.94
N CYS A 17 -20.11 5.80 -2.03
CA CYS A 17 -18.71 6.17 -1.76
C CYS A 17 -18.26 5.84 -0.32
N ALA A 18 -19.13 5.24 0.48
CA ALA A 18 -18.90 4.91 1.89
C ALA A 18 -18.63 6.10 2.82
N SER A 19 -18.85 7.34 2.38
CA SER A 19 -18.74 8.53 3.24
C SER A 19 -19.75 8.47 4.39
N VAL A 20 -19.32 8.81 5.60
CA VAL A 20 -20.22 8.99 6.76
C VAL A 20 -20.88 10.36 6.66
N LEU A 21 -22.21 10.37 6.64
CA LEU A 21 -23.07 11.55 6.53
C LEU A 21 -23.81 11.76 7.85
N GLU A 22 -24.13 13.01 8.15
CA GLU A 22 -24.90 13.42 9.32
C GLU A 22 -26.04 14.32 8.88
N ALA A 23 -27.26 14.03 9.33
CA ALA A 23 -28.44 14.83 9.02
C ALA A 23 -29.34 15.01 10.25
N PRO A 24 -30.12 16.11 10.33
CA PRO A 24 -31.16 16.27 11.33
C PRO A 24 -32.25 15.19 11.18
N VAL A 25 -32.83 14.73 12.29
CA VAL A 25 -33.97 13.79 12.28
C VAL A 25 -35.15 14.36 11.48
N ALA A 26 -35.33 15.68 11.48
CA ALA A 26 -36.36 16.36 10.69
C ALA A 26 -36.19 16.20 9.16
N GLN A 27 -35.00 15.79 8.70
CA GLN A 27 -34.71 15.55 7.28
C GLN A 27 -34.92 14.09 6.88
N ALA A 28 -35.26 13.20 7.82
CA ALA A 28 -35.53 11.79 7.54
C ALA A 28 -36.67 11.63 6.51
N GLY A 29 -36.46 10.79 5.51
CA GLY A 29 -37.38 10.61 4.38
C GLY A 29 -37.32 11.72 3.31
N GLY A 30 -36.54 12.79 3.51
CA GLY A 30 -36.32 13.83 2.51
C GLY A 30 -35.28 13.43 1.46
N GLN A 31 -35.29 14.09 0.30
CA GLN A 31 -34.19 13.98 -0.67
C GLN A 31 -32.97 14.76 -0.20
N ALA A 32 -31.81 14.16 -0.36
CA ALA A 32 -30.52 14.78 -0.11
C ALA A 32 -29.49 14.37 -1.17
N ARG A 33 -28.36 15.06 -1.16
CA ARG A 33 -27.25 14.85 -2.08
C ARG A 33 -25.97 14.64 -1.29
N CYS A 34 -25.17 13.65 -1.67
CA CYS A 34 -23.92 13.35 -1.00
C CYS A 34 -22.87 14.40 -1.36
N PRO A 35 -22.26 15.12 -0.39
CA PRO A 35 -21.23 16.11 -0.70
C PRO A 35 -19.92 15.48 -1.22
N SER A 36 -19.71 14.18 -1.02
CA SER A 36 -18.48 13.48 -1.42
C SER A 36 -18.52 12.88 -2.83
N CYS A 37 -19.69 12.41 -3.28
CA CYS A 37 -19.81 11.73 -4.57
C CYS A 37 -21.00 12.19 -5.41
N ASP A 38 -21.71 13.23 -4.95
CA ASP A 38 -22.83 13.86 -5.63
C ASP A 38 -24.08 12.97 -5.84
N ALA A 39 -24.08 11.77 -5.26
CA ALA A 39 -25.19 10.84 -5.31
C ALA A 39 -26.46 11.43 -4.68
N VAL A 40 -27.59 11.34 -5.39
CA VAL A 40 -28.90 11.75 -4.88
C VAL A 40 -29.55 10.54 -4.20
N PHE A 41 -30.02 10.69 -2.96
CA PHE A 41 -30.61 9.61 -2.17
C PHE A 41 -31.73 10.13 -1.27
N VAL A 42 -32.52 9.21 -0.72
CA VAL A 42 -33.50 9.51 0.33
C VAL A 42 -32.84 9.30 1.69
N VAL A 43 -32.90 10.31 2.57
CA VAL A 43 -32.32 10.24 3.92
C VAL A 43 -33.01 9.10 4.69
N PRO A 44 -32.26 8.12 5.23
CA PRO A 44 -32.85 6.96 5.88
C PRO A 44 -33.65 7.35 7.12
N GLN A 45 -34.69 6.57 7.42
CA GLN A 45 -35.48 6.75 8.64
C GLN A 45 -34.65 6.43 9.88
N VAL A 46 -35.01 7.02 11.02
CA VAL A 46 -34.36 6.78 12.30
C VAL A 46 -35.20 5.82 13.11
N ASP A 47 -34.57 4.83 13.72
CA ASP A 47 -35.21 3.96 14.70
C ASP A 47 -35.54 4.79 15.95
N PRO A 48 -36.83 4.94 16.32
CA PRO A 48 -37.22 5.74 17.47
C PRO A 48 -36.72 5.19 18.81
N MET A 49 -36.36 3.91 18.90
CA MET A 49 -35.84 3.31 20.14
C MET A 49 -34.32 3.45 20.28
N THR A 50 -33.57 3.36 19.18
CA THR A 50 -32.09 3.36 19.22
C THR A 50 -31.48 4.67 18.76
N GLY A 51 -32.22 5.53 18.07
CA GLY A 51 -31.70 6.75 17.44
C GLY A 51 -30.76 6.48 16.26
N LEU A 52 -30.66 5.22 15.80
CA LEU A 52 -29.82 4.81 14.69
C LEU A 52 -30.58 4.88 13.37
N ALA A 53 -29.86 5.09 12.27
CA ALA A 53 -30.45 4.99 10.95
C ALA A 53 -30.89 3.53 10.68
N LEU A 54 -32.12 3.37 10.19
CA LEU A 54 -32.68 2.08 9.75
C LEU A 54 -32.06 1.57 8.44
N GLY A 55 -31.20 2.38 7.80
CA GLY A 55 -30.52 2.02 6.55
C GLY A 55 -29.40 2.99 6.18
N GLY A 56 -28.77 2.74 5.02
CA GLY A 56 -27.81 3.65 4.40
C GLY A 56 -28.46 4.64 3.44
N ALA A 57 -27.69 5.62 3.00
CA ALA A 57 -28.05 6.49 1.88
C ALA A 57 -27.84 5.73 0.57
N ASP A 58 -28.90 5.05 0.14
CA ASP A 58 -28.96 4.33 -1.12
C ASP A 58 -29.42 5.26 -2.25
N PRO A 59 -28.57 5.56 -3.24
CA PRO A 59 -28.99 6.31 -4.42
C PRO A 59 -29.77 5.47 -5.44
N GLY A 60 -29.94 4.16 -5.21
CA GLY A 60 -30.50 3.24 -6.18
C GLY A 60 -29.53 2.95 -7.33
N ASP A 61 -30.03 2.23 -8.34
CA ASP A 61 -29.30 1.99 -9.58
C ASP A 61 -29.49 3.18 -10.52
N ASP A 62 -28.51 4.08 -10.54
CA ASP A 62 -28.44 5.21 -11.47
C ASP A 62 -27.51 4.93 -12.67
N GLY A 63 -27.14 3.66 -12.88
CA GLY A 63 -26.21 3.25 -13.94
C GLY A 63 -24.77 3.72 -13.75
N GLN A 64 -24.44 4.32 -12.60
CA GLN A 64 -23.08 4.70 -12.23
C GLN A 64 -22.53 3.64 -11.28
N TYR A 65 -21.49 2.92 -11.74
CA TYR A 65 -20.74 2.01 -10.87
C TYR A 65 -20.26 2.77 -9.63
N PRO A 66 -20.28 2.13 -8.43
CA PRO A 66 -19.79 2.76 -7.22
C PRO A 66 -18.38 3.28 -7.50
N ALA A 67 -18.21 4.60 -7.36
CA ALA A 67 -16.91 5.23 -7.56
C ALA A 67 -15.91 4.45 -6.70
N PRO A 68 -14.92 3.77 -7.31
CA PRO A 68 -14.01 2.92 -6.56
C PRO A 68 -13.41 3.81 -5.49
N VAL A 69 -13.68 3.46 -4.22
CA VAL A 69 -13.13 4.19 -3.09
C VAL A 69 -11.64 4.09 -3.26
N HIS A 70 -11.03 5.18 -3.71
CA HIS A 70 -9.64 5.24 -4.10
C HIS A 70 -8.81 4.65 -2.95
N ALA A 71 -8.20 3.47 -3.18
CA ALA A 71 -7.46 2.71 -2.15
C ALA A 71 -6.44 3.59 -1.41
N TYR A 72 -5.99 4.65 -2.08
CA TYR A 72 -5.21 5.77 -1.56
C TYR A 72 -5.70 6.35 -0.23
N ALA A 73 -7.01 6.51 -0.02
CA ALA A 73 -7.54 7.16 1.18
C ALA A 73 -7.38 6.33 2.46
N ALA A 74 -7.26 5.00 2.35
CA ALA A 74 -7.12 4.12 3.51
C ALA A 74 -5.66 3.98 4.00
N ALA A 75 -4.66 4.35 3.19
CA ALA A 75 -3.25 4.14 3.49
C ALA A 75 -2.62 5.20 4.42
N GLY A 76 -3.36 6.27 4.77
CA GLY A 76 -2.88 7.33 5.67
C GLY A 76 -1.56 7.94 5.20
N HIS A 77 -0.54 7.97 6.08
CA HIS A 77 0.80 8.47 5.76
C HIS A 77 1.55 7.67 4.68
N ALA A 78 1.09 6.47 4.35
CA ALA A 78 1.68 5.64 3.30
C ALA A 78 1.03 5.88 1.91
N ALA A 79 0.03 6.75 1.84
CA ALA A 79 -0.62 7.14 0.60
C ALA A 79 0.33 7.99 -0.27
N PRO A 80 0.31 7.82 -1.60
CA PRO A 80 0.99 8.72 -2.52
C PRO A 80 0.42 10.14 -2.40
N GLN A 81 1.30 11.13 -2.54
CA GLN A 81 0.90 12.54 -2.53
C GLN A 81 0.55 12.98 -3.95
N ILE A 82 -0.56 13.71 -4.08
CA ILE A 82 -0.93 14.36 -5.34
C ILE A 82 -0.37 15.77 -5.32
N VAL A 83 0.57 16.06 -6.22
CA VAL A 83 1.27 17.35 -6.33
C VAL A 83 0.77 18.06 -7.58
N ARG A 84 0.46 19.36 -7.46
CA ARG A 84 0.24 20.25 -8.61
C ARG A 84 1.57 20.83 -9.07
N LEU A 85 1.87 20.70 -10.35
CA LEU A 85 3.00 21.38 -10.99
C LEU A 85 2.64 22.82 -11.37
N PRO A 86 3.64 23.66 -11.72
CA PRO A 86 3.42 25.04 -12.16
C PRO A 86 2.56 25.20 -13.42
N ASP A 87 2.44 24.14 -14.21
CA ASP A 87 1.59 24.05 -15.40
C ASP A 87 0.14 23.61 -15.09
N ASP A 88 -0.23 23.55 -13.82
CA ASP A 88 -1.50 23.03 -13.28
C ASP A 88 -1.76 21.54 -13.58
N SER A 89 -0.75 20.81 -14.05
CA SER A 89 -0.84 19.35 -14.15
C SER A 89 -0.78 18.69 -12.78
N LEU A 90 -1.53 17.60 -12.61
CA LEU A 90 -1.54 16.80 -11.39
C LEU A 90 -0.65 15.56 -11.59
N VAL A 91 0.31 15.37 -10.70
CA VAL A 91 1.16 14.18 -10.67
C VAL A 91 1.06 13.48 -9.33
N ILE A 92 1.35 12.19 -9.34
CA ILE A 92 1.54 11.39 -8.13
C ILE A 92 3.02 11.39 -7.77
N GLU A 93 3.35 11.80 -6.55
CA GLU A 93 4.68 11.61 -5.96
C GLU A 93 4.71 10.32 -5.13
N CYS A 94 5.60 9.40 -5.52
CA CYS A 94 5.79 8.14 -4.82
C CYS A 94 6.39 8.36 -3.42
N PRO A 95 5.78 7.88 -2.33
CA PRO A 95 6.32 8.08 -0.97
C PRO A 95 7.59 7.27 -0.70
N ASN A 96 7.92 6.29 -1.56
CA ASN A 96 9.12 5.46 -1.43
C ASN A 96 10.33 6.08 -2.14
N CYS A 97 10.24 6.25 -3.47
CA CYS A 97 11.37 6.73 -4.29
C CYS A 97 11.27 8.21 -4.70
N ARG A 98 10.19 8.92 -4.33
CA ARG A 98 9.88 10.30 -4.72
C ARG A 98 9.79 10.55 -6.23
N GLN A 99 9.70 9.49 -7.03
CA GLN A 99 9.44 9.61 -8.45
C GLN A 99 8.06 10.23 -8.67
N GLN A 100 8.01 11.31 -9.46
CA GLN A 100 6.77 11.89 -9.95
C GLN A 100 6.30 11.13 -11.20
N THR A 101 5.02 10.79 -11.23
CA THR A 101 4.39 10.00 -12.30
C THR A 101 3.01 10.57 -12.62
N ASP A 102 2.50 10.29 -13.82
CA ASP A 102 1.14 10.61 -14.23
C ASP A 102 0.09 10.12 -13.20
N ILE A 103 -0.96 10.93 -12.99
CA ILE A 103 -2.04 10.63 -12.04
C ILE A 103 -2.83 9.34 -12.38
N LYS A 104 -2.74 8.87 -13.63
CA LYS A 104 -3.37 7.63 -14.09
C LYS A 104 -2.51 6.38 -13.86
N ALA A 105 -1.31 6.52 -13.31
CA ALA A 105 -0.44 5.37 -13.10
C ALA A 105 -0.95 4.45 -11.98
N ASN A 106 -1.07 3.15 -12.28
CA ASN A 106 -1.45 2.14 -11.29
C ASN A 106 -0.28 1.76 -10.35
N ASN A 107 0.95 1.90 -10.83
CA ASN A 107 2.18 1.51 -10.12
C ASN A 107 3.23 2.58 -10.35
N CYS A 108 4.15 2.73 -9.40
CA CYS A 108 5.34 3.55 -9.60
C CYS A 108 6.25 2.89 -10.65
N PRO A 109 6.60 3.57 -11.76
CA PRO A 109 7.46 3.01 -12.80
C PRO A 109 8.91 2.82 -12.34
N ALA A 110 9.34 3.53 -11.29
CA ALA A 110 10.70 3.45 -10.77
C ALA A 110 10.91 2.30 -9.77
N CYS A 111 9.99 2.13 -8.81
CA CYS A 111 10.15 1.14 -7.73
C CYS A 111 9.09 0.03 -7.71
N GLY A 112 8.12 0.05 -8.63
CA GLY A 112 7.06 -0.95 -8.73
C GLY A 112 6.00 -0.89 -7.64
N ARG A 113 6.07 0.08 -6.72
CA ARG A 113 5.10 0.23 -5.62
C ARG A 113 3.71 0.46 -6.19
N PRO A 114 2.71 -0.37 -5.86
CA PRO A 114 1.36 -0.18 -6.35
C PRO A 114 0.76 1.07 -5.72
N PHE A 115 0.13 1.86 -6.57
CA PHE A 115 -0.65 3.03 -6.20
C PHE A 115 -2.11 2.59 -6.02
N THR A 116 -2.65 1.80 -6.97
CA THR A 116 -4.03 1.30 -6.93
C THR A 116 -4.13 -0.17 -6.48
N LEU A 117 -5.36 -0.64 -6.24
CA LEU A 117 -5.66 -2.06 -6.02
C LEU A 117 -5.35 -2.89 -7.27
N GLU A 118 -5.67 -2.34 -8.45
CA GLU A 118 -5.37 -2.92 -9.76
C GLU A 118 -3.86 -3.08 -9.95
N GLY A 119 -3.08 -2.10 -9.50
CA GLY A 119 -1.62 -2.18 -9.50
C GLY A 119 -1.08 -3.24 -8.53
N SER A 120 -1.78 -3.50 -7.43
CA SER A 120 -1.41 -4.54 -6.45
C SER A 120 -1.66 -5.95 -6.99
N ALA A 121 -2.70 -6.14 -7.80
CA ALA A 121 -3.01 -7.42 -8.44
C ALA A 121 -1.99 -7.82 -9.52
N THR A 122 -1.24 -6.85 -10.06
CA THR A 122 -0.28 -7.06 -11.15
C THR A 122 1.18 -7.06 -10.69
N SER A 123 1.49 -6.55 -9.49
CA SER A 123 2.84 -6.59 -8.94
C SER A 123 3.12 -7.94 -8.29
N PRO A 124 4.20 -8.66 -8.67
CA PRO A 124 4.69 -9.77 -7.86
C PRO A 124 5.09 -9.23 -6.49
N ASP A 125 4.45 -9.74 -5.43
CA ASP A 125 4.63 -9.29 -4.06
C ASP A 125 6.11 -9.00 -3.73
N ALA A 126 6.43 -7.74 -3.39
CA ALA A 126 7.77 -7.36 -2.93
C ALA A 126 8.21 -8.14 -1.66
N ARG A 127 7.24 -8.77 -0.96
CA ARG A 127 7.45 -9.71 0.13
C ARG A 127 8.22 -10.96 -0.33
N SER A 128 8.10 -11.37 -1.60
CA SER A 128 8.83 -12.51 -2.16
C SER A 128 10.34 -12.24 -2.26
N SER A 129 10.75 -11.02 -2.61
CA SER A 129 12.15 -10.75 -2.95
C SER A 129 13.08 -10.77 -1.73
N ALA A 130 12.68 -10.16 -0.61
CA ALA A 130 13.45 -10.20 0.64
C ALA A 130 13.51 -11.61 1.26
N THR A 131 12.40 -12.35 1.19
CA THR A 131 12.33 -13.74 1.67
C THR A 131 13.23 -14.66 0.85
N ASN A 132 13.29 -14.45 -0.48
CA ASN A 132 14.16 -15.20 -1.38
C ASN A 132 15.65 -14.96 -1.08
N VAL A 133 16.06 -13.73 -0.72
CA VAL A 133 17.46 -13.42 -0.32
C VAL A 133 17.84 -14.12 0.99
N LEU A 134 16.94 -14.17 1.96
CA LEU A 134 17.16 -14.84 3.24
C LEU A 134 17.24 -16.37 3.08
N VAL A 135 16.35 -16.94 2.27
CA VAL A 135 16.35 -18.39 1.96
C VAL A 135 17.63 -18.77 1.19
N LEU A 136 18.07 -17.97 0.23
CA LEU A 136 19.32 -18.22 -0.50
C LEU A 136 20.54 -18.17 0.45
N GLY A 137 20.54 -17.22 1.40
CA GLY A 137 21.54 -17.16 2.47
C GLY A 137 21.54 -18.40 3.38
N MET A 138 20.37 -18.88 3.81
CA MET A 138 20.27 -20.09 4.63
C MET A 138 20.73 -21.36 3.88
N ILE A 139 20.44 -21.48 2.58
CA ILE A 139 20.87 -22.62 1.76
C ILE A 139 22.39 -22.61 1.53
N SER A 140 23.03 -21.43 1.56
CA SER A 140 24.47 -21.31 1.35
C SER A 140 25.33 -21.88 2.50
N LEU A 141 24.81 -21.91 3.74
CA LEU A 141 25.51 -22.45 4.92
C LEU A 141 25.82 -23.96 4.82
N PRO A 142 24.85 -24.85 4.50
CA PRO A 142 25.14 -26.27 4.32
C PRO A 142 25.94 -26.55 3.04
N LEU A 143 25.79 -25.75 1.98
CA LEU A 143 26.59 -25.89 0.74
C LEU A 143 28.05 -25.45 0.92
N LEU A 144 28.33 -24.50 1.81
CA LEU A 144 29.68 -24.06 2.14
C LEU A 144 30.50 -25.17 2.80
N LEU A 145 29.83 -26.07 3.53
CA LEU A 145 30.49 -27.19 4.22
C LEU A 145 30.81 -28.38 3.30
N LEU A 146 30.19 -28.49 2.12
CA LEU A 146 30.29 -29.69 1.28
C LEU A 146 31.25 -29.58 0.09
N CYS A 147 31.48 -28.40 -0.52
CA CYS A 147 32.23 -28.33 -1.80
C CYS A 147 33.01 -27.02 -2.08
N GLY A 148 33.18 -26.08 -1.13
CA GLY A 148 33.88 -24.81 -1.40
C GLY A 148 33.15 -23.84 -2.36
N VAL A 149 32.00 -24.22 -2.90
CA VAL A 149 31.13 -23.40 -3.79
C VAL A 149 30.46 -22.23 -3.04
N GLY A 150 30.55 -22.22 -1.71
CA GLY A 150 29.96 -21.19 -0.85
C GLY A 150 30.40 -19.76 -1.18
N ALA A 151 31.61 -19.56 -1.71
CA ALA A 151 32.08 -18.24 -2.14
C ALA A 151 31.25 -17.69 -3.31
N ILE A 152 30.91 -18.52 -4.31
CA ILE A 152 30.13 -18.08 -5.48
C ILE A 152 28.69 -17.73 -5.06
N VAL A 153 28.07 -18.56 -4.23
CA VAL A 153 26.69 -18.32 -3.75
C VAL A 153 26.63 -17.12 -2.81
N GLY A 154 27.62 -16.94 -1.94
CA GLY A 154 27.74 -15.76 -1.08
C GLY A 154 27.89 -14.45 -1.88
N LEU A 155 28.65 -14.48 -2.97
CA LEU A 155 28.84 -13.33 -3.85
C LEU A 155 27.54 -12.95 -4.59
N ILE A 156 26.75 -13.94 -5.06
CA ILE A 156 25.43 -13.70 -5.64
C ILE A 156 24.47 -13.08 -4.62
N ALA A 157 24.49 -13.54 -3.37
CA ALA A 157 23.65 -12.98 -2.30
C ALA A 157 24.01 -11.51 -1.99
N VAL A 158 25.31 -11.16 -1.97
CA VAL A 158 25.78 -9.78 -1.77
C VAL A 158 25.36 -8.86 -2.92
N ILE A 159 25.54 -9.30 -4.18
CA ILE A 159 25.13 -8.50 -5.36
C ILE A 159 23.62 -8.25 -5.34
N SER A 160 22.84 -9.29 -5.08
CA SER A 160 21.37 -9.21 -5.03
C SER A 160 20.90 -8.29 -3.89
N GLY A 161 21.52 -8.39 -2.70
CA GLY A 161 21.22 -7.52 -1.57
C GLY A 161 21.56 -6.04 -1.83
N LEU A 162 22.69 -5.77 -2.50
CA LEU A 162 23.09 -4.42 -2.89
C LEU A 162 22.14 -3.82 -3.93
N GLN A 163 21.68 -4.62 -4.89
CA GLN A 163 20.67 -4.17 -5.86
C GLN A 163 19.34 -3.82 -5.19
N THR A 164 18.88 -4.63 -4.23
CA THR A 164 17.65 -4.35 -3.46
C THR A 164 17.76 -3.05 -2.66
N ILE A 165 18.88 -2.81 -1.96
CA ILE A 165 19.10 -1.56 -1.21
C ILE A 165 19.17 -0.35 -2.15
N ARG A 166 19.77 -0.50 -3.34
CA ARG A 166 19.82 0.58 -4.34
C ARG A 166 18.45 0.90 -4.93
N GLN A 167 17.58 -0.10 -5.09
CA GLN A 167 16.24 0.08 -5.65
C GLN A 167 15.23 0.62 -4.63
N GLN A 168 15.48 0.48 -3.32
CA GLN A 168 14.56 0.89 -2.25
C GLN A 168 15.24 1.76 -1.16
N PRO A 169 15.74 2.96 -1.51
CA PRO A 169 16.32 3.86 -0.53
C PRO A 169 15.25 4.39 0.44
N GLY A 170 15.40 4.10 1.73
CA GLY A 170 14.55 4.68 2.80
C GLY A 170 13.52 3.75 3.43
N ASP A 171 13.37 2.49 2.96
CA ASP A 171 12.45 1.56 3.59
C ASP A 171 13.02 1.00 4.91
N ARG A 172 12.18 0.95 5.98
CA ARG A 172 12.52 0.33 7.28
C ARG A 172 12.90 -1.15 7.13
N ARG A 173 12.47 -1.78 6.03
CA ARG A 173 12.83 -3.13 5.58
C ARG A 173 14.28 -3.33 5.15
N ASN A 174 15.07 -2.26 5.01
CA ASN A 174 16.50 -2.36 4.71
C ASN A 174 17.30 -3.14 5.76
N ARG A 175 16.78 -3.32 6.98
CA ARG A 175 17.41 -4.14 8.03
C ARG A 175 17.55 -5.61 7.63
N GLU A 176 16.58 -6.16 6.91
CA GLU A 176 16.60 -7.56 6.48
C GLU A 176 17.60 -7.78 5.35
N ALA A 177 17.67 -6.85 4.39
CA ALA A 177 18.66 -6.88 3.32
C ALA A 177 20.11 -6.73 3.85
N ILE A 178 20.33 -5.86 4.83
CA ILE A 178 21.65 -5.69 5.48
C ILE A 178 22.10 -6.97 6.18
N ALA A 179 21.20 -7.66 6.88
CA ALA A 179 21.51 -8.93 7.53
C ALA A 179 21.97 -10.00 6.52
N GLY A 180 21.28 -10.08 5.37
CA GLY A 180 21.68 -10.98 4.27
C GLY A 180 23.06 -10.66 3.69
N ILE A 181 23.40 -9.38 3.52
CA ILE A 181 24.72 -8.95 3.02
C ILE A 181 25.83 -9.33 4.02
N ILE A 182 25.61 -9.10 5.32
CA ILE A 182 26.61 -9.41 6.36
C ILE A 182 26.90 -10.92 6.39
N LEU A 183 25.85 -11.75 6.39
CA LEU A 183 25.99 -13.21 6.38
C LEU A 183 26.64 -13.71 5.07
N GLY A 184 26.29 -13.13 3.93
CA GLY A 184 26.91 -13.46 2.64
C GLY A 184 28.40 -13.07 2.57
N ALA A 185 28.77 -11.92 3.11
CA ALA A 185 30.16 -11.48 3.17
C ALA A 185 31.02 -12.36 4.09
N LEU A 186 30.48 -12.73 5.27
CA LEU A 186 31.12 -13.68 6.19
C LEU A 186 31.34 -15.04 5.52
N SER A 187 30.31 -15.54 4.82
CA SER A 187 30.38 -16.78 4.04
C SER A 187 31.48 -16.73 2.97
N CYS A 188 31.59 -15.63 2.22
CA CYS A 188 32.67 -15.42 1.24
C CYS A 188 34.06 -15.43 1.89
N LEU A 189 34.25 -14.74 3.00
CA LEU A 189 35.54 -14.65 3.69
C LEU A 189 35.99 -16.01 4.23
N ILE A 190 35.07 -16.74 4.88
CA ILE A 190 35.36 -18.07 5.43
C ILE A 190 35.62 -19.06 4.29
N GLY A 191 34.80 -19.04 3.23
CA GLY A 191 34.96 -19.92 2.07
C GLY A 191 36.30 -19.70 1.35
N LEU A 192 36.72 -18.45 1.17
CA LEU A 192 38.03 -18.13 0.57
C LEU A 192 39.19 -18.67 1.43
N GLY A 193 39.09 -18.54 2.75
CA GLY A 193 40.11 -19.05 3.67
C GLY A 193 40.27 -20.57 3.60
N VAL A 194 39.16 -21.32 3.54
CA VAL A 194 39.19 -22.79 3.39
C VAL A 194 39.84 -23.20 2.07
N VAL A 195 39.49 -22.54 0.96
CA VAL A 195 40.10 -22.83 -0.36
C VAL A 195 41.60 -22.53 -0.35
N LEU A 196 42.04 -21.43 0.27
CA LEU A 196 43.47 -21.12 0.37
C LEU A 196 44.23 -22.16 1.21
N VAL A 197 43.64 -22.65 2.29
CA VAL A 197 44.26 -23.71 3.11
C VAL A 197 44.34 -25.03 2.35
N GLU A 198 43.30 -25.42 1.60
CA GLU A 198 43.36 -26.67 0.83
C GLU A 198 44.28 -26.61 -0.40
N VAL A 199 44.44 -25.44 -1.02
CA VAL A 199 45.27 -25.30 -2.23
C VAL A 199 46.75 -25.09 -1.89
N PHE A 200 47.07 -24.44 -0.77
CA PHE A 200 48.43 -24.03 -0.41
C PHE A 200 48.97 -24.67 0.87
N GLY A 201 48.17 -25.47 1.59
CA GLY A 201 48.53 -26.15 2.84
C GLY A 201 49.00 -27.59 2.67
#